data_AF-A0A8B9AMK9-F1
#
_entry.id   AF-A0A8B9AMK9-F1
#
_cell.length_a   1.000
_cell.length_b   1.000
_cell.length_c   1.000
_cell.angle_alpha   90.00
_cell.angle_beta   90.00
_cell.angle_gamma   90.00
#
_symmetry.space_group_name_H-M   'P 1'
#
loop_
_entity.id
_entity.type
_entity.pdbx_description
1 polymer ?
#
loop_
_entity_poly.entity_id
_entity_poly.type
_entity_poly.pdbx_seq_one_letter_code
_entity_poly.pdbx_strand_id
1 'polypeptide(L)'
;MEQYQVQKWFQSKKRNQATEVTSSPNPLEEFINISDTSHSNSAPESSSDLPKDTGEKVPDETNLEFEARSSRDGAWYDVATFLTHRVLSSGELEVRVRYQGFGAEEDEWVNVKKAVRERSVPLESSECWKVAVGDLVLCFQENAEQATYYDARVIEIQRKLHDIRGCRCLFLIQYDHDQTEEKVNLRRLCRRPAN
;
A
#
# COMPACT_ATOMS: atom_id res chain seq x y z
N MET A 1 -3.80 -5.07 -6.12
CA MET A 1 -2.97 -6.31 -6.19
C MET A 1 -1.52 -6.05 -5.73
N GLU A 2 -1.27 -5.02 -4.91
CA GLU A 2 0.06 -4.41 -4.73
C GLU A 2 0.57 -4.41 -3.29
N GLN A 3 -0.35 -4.34 -2.31
CA GLN A 3 -0.12 -4.86 -0.95
C GLN A 3 0.48 -6.26 -0.97
N TYR A 4 0.16 -7.07 -1.99
CA TYR A 4 0.70 -8.41 -2.14
C TYR A 4 2.23 -8.44 -2.27
N GLN A 5 2.87 -7.42 -2.86
CA GLN A 5 4.33 -7.43 -3.03
C GLN A 5 5.04 -7.13 -1.71
N VAL A 6 4.62 -6.08 -1.00
CA VAL A 6 5.13 -5.73 0.33
C VAL A 6 4.79 -6.82 1.35
N GLN A 7 3.55 -7.31 1.36
CA GLN A 7 3.13 -8.41 2.24
C GLN A 7 3.86 -9.71 1.91
N LYS A 8 4.10 -10.05 0.63
CA LYS A 8 4.92 -11.20 0.23
C LYS A 8 6.35 -11.06 0.71
N TRP A 9 6.93 -9.87 0.62
CA TRP A 9 8.26 -9.63 1.14
C TRP A 9 8.32 -9.86 2.65
N PHE A 10 7.38 -9.27 3.40
CA PHE A 10 7.28 -9.49 4.85
C PHE A 10 7.06 -10.98 5.20
N GLN A 11 6.22 -11.70 4.45
CA GLN A 11 5.99 -13.14 4.62
C GLN A 11 7.23 -13.97 4.27
N SER A 12 7.94 -13.62 3.20
CA SER A 12 9.18 -14.28 2.77
C SER A 12 10.31 -14.07 3.78
N LYS A 13 10.44 -12.86 4.33
CA LYS A 13 11.44 -12.54 5.36
C LYS A 13 11.17 -13.30 6.66
N LYS A 14 9.90 -13.37 7.09
CA LYS A 14 9.48 -14.22 8.24
C LYS A 14 9.77 -15.69 8.00
N ARG A 15 9.54 -16.21 6.79
CA ARG A 15 9.86 -17.60 6.41
C ARG A 15 11.37 -17.88 6.45
N ASN A 16 12.19 -16.97 5.94
CA ASN A 16 13.64 -17.12 5.92
C ASN A 16 14.24 -17.10 7.34
N GLN A 17 13.71 -16.27 8.25
CA GLN A 17 14.09 -16.29 9.67
C GLN A 17 13.69 -17.60 10.36
N ALA A 18 12.51 -18.17 10.04
CA ALA A 18 12.09 -19.46 10.60
C ALA A 18 12.97 -20.64 10.13
N THR A 19 13.51 -20.57 8.90
CA THR A 19 14.42 -21.59 8.37
C THR A 19 15.83 -21.51 8.94
N GLU A 20 16.29 -20.33 9.39
CA GLU A 20 17.60 -20.19 10.08
C GLU A 20 17.59 -20.71 11.52
N VAL A 21 16.42 -20.84 12.15
CA VAL A 21 16.27 -21.37 13.53
C VAL A 21 16.18 -22.90 13.57
N THR A 22 16.09 -23.57 12.41
CA THR A 22 15.91 -25.03 12.36
C THR A 22 17.26 -25.75 12.15
N SER A 23 18.12 -25.75 13.17
CA SER A 23 19.22 -26.71 13.30
C SER A 23 19.29 -27.30 14.73
N SER A 24 18.54 -28.39 14.93
CA SER A 24 18.69 -29.50 15.91
C SER A 24 18.44 -29.23 17.42
N PRO A 25 18.19 -30.27 18.26
CA PRO A 25 17.01 -31.17 18.27
C PRO A 25 16.30 -31.25 19.67
N ASN A 26 15.11 -31.88 19.69
CA ASN A 26 14.16 -32.15 20.82
C ASN A 26 14.76 -32.83 22.09
N PRO A 27 14.01 -32.84 23.23
CA PRO A 27 13.12 -33.98 23.57
C PRO A 27 11.71 -33.55 24.11
N LEU A 28 10.61 -34.13 23.59
CA LEU A 28 9.78 -35.23 24.17
C LEU A 28 8.98 -34.81 25.42
N GLU A 29 7.69 -34.51 25.28
CA GLU A 29 6.50 -35.38 25.44
C GLU A 29 5.91 -35.33 26.87
N GLU A 30 4.66 -34.87 26.99
CA GLU A 30 3.64 -35.61 27.75
C GLU A 30 2.21 -35.15 27.37
N PHE A 31 1.37 -36.14 27.09
CA PHE A 31 -0.04 -36.08 26.73
C PHE A 31 -0.94 -35.81 27.95
N ILE A 32 -2.19 -35.35 27.73
CA ILE A 32 -3.46 -36.01 28.13
C ILE A 32 -4.69 -35.08 27.89
N ASN A 33 -5.44 -35.41 26.83
CA ASN A 33 -6.90 -35.67 26.72
C ASN A 33 -8.00 -35.00 27.58
N ILE A 34 -8.98 -34.44 26.84
CA ILE A 34 -10.43 -34.80 26.76
C ILE A 34 -11.48 -34.22 27.77
N SER A 35 -12.34 -33.35 27.18
CA SER A 35 -13.82 -33.21 27.17
C SER A 35 -14.71 -32.79 28.36
N ASP A 36 -15.70 -31.97 27.96
CA ASP A 36 -17.12 -31.90 28.37
C ASP A 36 -17.45 -31.41 29.81
N THR A 37 -18.55 -30.70 30.13
CA THR A 37 -19.86 -30.48 29.48
C THR A 37 -20.58 -29.28 30.14
N SER A 38 -21.45 -28.57 29.38
CA SER A 38 -22.80 -28.11 29.80
C SER A 38 -22.93 -26.92 30.81
N HIS A 39 -23.96 -26.06 30.90
CA HIS A 39 -25.34 -25.95 30.39
C HIS A 39 -25.83 -24.48 30.49
N SER A 40 -26.53 -24.02 29.44
CA SER A 40 -27.73 -23.14 29.35
C SER A 40 -28.10 -22.08 30.40
N ASN A 41 -28.48 -20.86 29.95
CA ASN A 41 -29.89 -20.38 29.92
C ASN A 41 -30.09 -18.99 29.25
N SER A 42 -30.92 -18.99 28.20
CA SER A 42 -32.10 -18.13 27.90
C SER A 42 -32.06 -16.59 27.90
N ALA A 43 -32.50 -16.02 26.76
CA ALA A 43 -32.86 -14.62 26.47
C ALA A 43 -34.25 -14.19 27.06
N PRO A 44 -34.78 -12.95 26.87
CA PRO A 44 -35.37 -12.54 25.58
C PRO A 44 -35.33 -11.03 25.18
N GLU A 45 -35.34 -10.82 23.84
CA GLU A 45 -36.10 -9.88 22.99
C GLU A 45 -36.30 -8.37 23.31
N SER A 46 -36.04 -7.51 22.30
CA SER A 46 -37.00 -6.49 21.85
C SER A 46 -36.68 -5.94 20.45
N SER A 47 -37.69 -5.88 19.60
CA SER A 47 -37.76 -5.47 18.19
C SER A 47 -38.21 -4.01 18.01
N SER A 48 -37.76 -3.30 16.97
CA SER A 48 -38.61 -2.36 16.22
C SER A 48 -38.01 -1.95 14.86
N ASP A 49 -38.88 -1.97 13.85
CA ASP A 49 -38.68 -1.76 12.41
C ASP A 49 -38.78 -0.27 11.96
N LEU A 50 -37.88 0.13 11.03
CA LEU A 50 -38.04 0.94 9.78
C LEU A 50 -38.70 2.36 9.81
N PRO A 51 -38.22 3.33 8.96
CA PRO A 51 -38.37 3.27 7.50
C PRO A 51 -37.18 3.71 6.61
N LYS A 52 -37.19 3.13 5.40
CA LYS A 52 -36.44 3.51 4.19
C LYS A 52 -36.54 5.00 3.91
N ASP A 53 -35.39 5.66 3.74
CA ASP A 53 -35.30 6.89 2.98
C ASP A 53 -34.62 6.61 1.64
N THR A 54 -35.34 6.92 0.58
CA THR A 54 -34.90 6.88 -0.81
C THR A 54 -34.06 8.12 -1.10
N GLY A 55 -32.79 8.06 -0.73
CA GLY A 55 -31.78 9.06 -1.10
C GLY A 55 -31.11 8.68 -2.41
N GLU A 56 -31.30 9.53 -3.41
CA GLU A 56 -30.61 9.67 -4.70
C GLU A 56 -29.45 8.69 -4.99
N LYS A 57 -29.53 7.98 -6.13
CA LYS A 57 -28.35 7.41 -6.77
C LYS A 57 -27.41 8.55 -7.11
N VAL A 58 -26.48 8.82 -6.20
CA VAL A 58 -25.25 9.56 -6.47
C VAL A 58 -24.66 8.97 -7.76
N PRO A 59 -24.34 9.79 -8.77
CA PRO A 59 -23.76 9.30 -10.01
C PRO A 59 -22.50 8.53 -9.66
N ASP A 60 -22.34 7.34 -10.23
CA ASP A 60 -21.22 6.40 -10.04
C ASP A 60 -19.94 7.13 -9.60
N GLU A 61 -19.77 7.27 -8.27
CA GLU A 61 -18.53 7.73 -7.68
C GLU A 61 -17.56 6.61 -8.03
N THR A 62 -16.81 6.79 -9.11
CA THR A 62 -15.61 6.01 -9.34
C THR A 62 -14.86 6.05 -8.01
N ASN A 63 -14.82 4.93 -7.28
CA ASN A 63 -14.24 4.87 -5.94
C ASN A 63 -12.79 5.36 -6.04
N LEU A 64 -12.58 6.64 -5.75
CA LEU A 64 -11.25 7.25 -5.82
C LEU A 64 -10.45 6.68 -4.66
N GLU A 65 -9.37 6.00 -5.00
CA GLU A 65 -8.42 5.50 -4.01
C GLU A 65 -7.30 6.52 -3.85
N PHE A 66 -6.83 6.69 -2.62
CA PHE A 66 -5.84 7.70 -2.26
C PHE A 66 -4.59 7.04 -1.71
N GLU A 67 -3.47 7.73 -1.89
CA GLU A 67 -2.21 7.44 -1.21
C GLU A 67 -1.77 8.70 -0.45
N ALA A 68 -1.06 8.49 0.66
CA ALA A 68 -0.53 9.57 1.47
C ALA A 68 0.95 9.35 1.77
N ARG A 69 1.69 10.46 1.83
CA ARG A 69 3.14 10.45 2.08
C ARG A 69 3.39 10.55 3.59
N SER A 70 4.05 9.54 4.15
CA SER A 70 4.43 9.54 5.56
C SER A 70 5.52 10.57 5.84
N SER A 71 5.40 11.23 6.99
CA SER A 71 6.42 12.15 7.48
C SER A 71 7.65 11.45 8.07
N ARG A 72 7.53 10.15 8.35
CA ARG A 72 8.54 9.35 9.05
C ARG A 72 9.68 8.92 8.14
N ASP A 73 9.34 8.52 6.92
CA ASP A 73 10.28 7.94 5.95
C ASP A 73 10.18 8.58 4.56
N GLY A 74 9.19 9.45 4.31
CA GLY A 74 8.97 10.08 3.01
C GLY A 74 8.35 9.16 1.95
N ALA A 75 7.96 7.93 2.31
CA ALA A 75 7.34 6.98 1.41
C ALA A 75 5.83 7.22 1.26
N TRP A 76 5.27 6.75 0.14
CA TRP A 76 3.84 6.79 -0.14
C TRP A 76 3.18 5.46 0.21
N TYR A 77 2.03 5.54 0.87
CA TYR A 77 1.24 4.41 1.32
C TYR A 77 -0.22 4.58 0.93
N ASP A 78 -0.88 3.48 0.54
CA ASP A 78 -2.32 3.47 0.30
C ASP A 78 -3.08 3.89 1.57
N VAL A 79 -4.05 4.80 1.42
CA VAL A 79 -4.94 5.22 2.49
C VAL A 79 -6.11 4.24 2.57
N ALA A 80 -6.29 3.60 3.72
CA ALA A 80 -7.46 2.78 4.00
C ALA A 80 -8.67 3.66 4.37
N THR A 81 -8.46 4.68 5.19
CA THR A 81 -9.53 5.61 5.57
C THR A 81 -8.99 6.95 6.08
N PHE A 82 -9.76 8.01 5.86
CA PHE A 82 -9.57 9.32 6.49
C PHE A 82 -10.39 9.37 7.78
N LEU A 83 -9.73 9.55 8.92
CA LEU A 83 -10.35 9.46 10.24
C LEU A 83 -10.98 10.79 10.68
N THR A 84 -10.28 11.90 10.46
CA THR A 84 -10.72 13.25 10.84
C THR A 84 -9.84 14.30 10.15
N HIS A 85 -10.15 15.58 10.33
CA HIS A 85 -9.39 16.71 9.77
C HIS A 85 -9.16 17.81 10.82
N ARG A 86 -8.17 18.68 10.56
CA ARG A 86 -7.92 19.90 11.34
C ARG A 86 -7.42 21.02 10.43
N VAL A 87 -7.73 22.26 10.81
CA VAL A 87 -7.15 23.46 10.19
C VAL A 87 -6.18 24.07 11.19
N LEU A 88 -4.91 24.20 10.80
CA LEU A 88 -3.88 24.81 11.63
C LEU A 88 -4.06 26.34 11.69
N SER A 89 -3.43 26.99 12.67
CA SER A 89 -3.40 28.46 12.74
C SER A 89 -2.76 29.12 11.51
N SER A 90 -1.92 28.38 10.78
CA SER A 90 -1.35 28.80 9.48
C SER A 90 -2.38 28.79 8.33
N GLY A 91 -3.58 28.24 8.55
CA GLY A 91 -4.60 28.01 7.52
C GLY A 91 -4.40 26.74 6.72
N GLU A 92 -3.37 25.93 7.02
CA GLU A 92 -3.16 24.65 6.36
C GLU A 92 -4.16 23.59 6.84
N LEU A 93 -4.70 22.82 5.87
CA LEU A 93 -5.60 21.70 6.13
C LEU A 93 -4.79 20.41 6.25
N GLU A 94 -4.99 19.72 7.35
CA GLU A 94 -4.45 18.39 7.59
C GLU A 94 -5.57 17.38 7.82
N VAL A 95 -5.32 16.15 7.38
CA VAL A 95 -6.20 15.00 7.63
C VAL A 95 -5.44 13.95 8.42
N ARG A 96 -6.15 13.23 9.27
CA ARG A 96 -5.62 12.07 9.97
C ARG A 96 -5.91 10.82 9.16
N VAL A 97 -4.89 10.15 8.66
CA VAL A 97 -5.01 8.98 7.78
C VAL A 97 -4.71 7.69 8.52
N ARG A 98 -5.43 6.62 8.17
CA ARG A 98 -5.03 5.24 8.45
C ARG A 98 -4.54 4.61 7.16
N TYR A 99 -3.32 4.07 7.19
CA TYR A 99 -2.73 3.40 6.05
C TYR A 99 -3.23 1.96 5.92
N GLN A 100 -3.35 1.47 4.68
CA GLN A 100 -3.76 0.11 4.41
C GLN A 100 -2.68 -0.88 4.89
N GLY A 101 -3.09 -1.84 5.72
CA GLY A 101 -2.19 -2.87 6.28
C GLY A 101 -1.51 -2.48 7.58
N PHE A 102 -1.76 -1.29 8.12
CA PHE A 102 -1.21 -0.79 9.38
C PHE A 102 -2.32 -0.54 10.43
N GLY A 103 -1.96 -0.62 11.71
CA GLY A 103 -2.86 -0.36 12.83
C GLY A 103 -2.95 1.12 13.22
N ALA A 104 -3.73 1.42 14.26
CA ALA A 104 -3.99 2.78 14.73
C ALA A 104 -2.74 3.49 15.28
N GLU A 105 -1.73 2.72 15.68
CA GLU A 105 -0.40 3.19 16.11
C GLU A 105 0.38 3.88 14.99
N GLU A 106 0.04 3.59 13.73
CA GLU A 106 0.66 4.18 12.55
C GLU A 106 -0.16 5.33 11.95
N ASP A 107 -1.29 5.71 12.56
CA ASP A 107 -2.10 6.83 12.07
C ASP A 107 -1.29 8.13 12.09
N GLU A 108 -1.36 8.91 11.00
CA GLU A 108 -0.59 10.15 10.85
C GLU A 108 -1.47 11.35 10.47
N TRP A 109 -1.10 12.52 10.98
CA TRP A 109 -1.59 13.80 10.46
C TRP A 109 -0.76 14.20 9.26
N VAL A 110 -1.40 14.35 8.10
CA VAL A 110 -0.73 14.70 6.84
C VAL A 110 -1.39 15.92 6.21
N ASN A 111 -0.57 16.78 5.59
CA ASN A 111 -1.04 17.95 4.88
C ASN A 111 -1.73 17.57 3.57
N VAL A 112 -2.98 18.00 3.38
CA VAL A 112 -3.80 17.58 2.22
C VAL A 112 -3.16 18.01 0.90
N LYS A 113 -2.60 19.22 0.82
CA LYS A 113 -2.04 19.75 -0.44
C LYS A 113 -0.68 19.14 -0.80
N LYS A 114 0.08 18.72 0.20
CA LYS A 114 1.50 18.31 0.04
C LYS A 114 1.72 16.80 0.15
N ALA A 115 0.79 16.07 0.75
CA ALA A 115 1.02 14.70 1.18
C ALA A 115 -0.19 13.77 1.00
N VAL A 116 -1.24 14.19 0.28
CA VAL A 116 -2.36 13.34 -0.11
C VAL A 116 -2.60 13.51 -1.61
N ARG A 117 -2.78 12.40 -2.33
CA ARG A 117 -3.10 12.41 -3.75
C ARG A 117 -3.87 11.15 -4.15
N GLU A 118 -4.50 11.18 -5.31
CA GLU A 118 -5.08 9.97 -5.91
C GLU A 118 -3.98 8.90 -6.08
N ARG A 119 -4.32 7.64 -5.83
CA ARG A 119 -3.39 6.51 -5.88
C ARG A 119 -2.74 6.39 -7.26
N SER A 120 -1.44 6.12 -7.27
CA SER A 120 -0.68 5.89 -8.49
C SER A 120 -1.19 4.63 -9.21
N VAL A 121 -1.18 4.65 -10.53
CA VAL A 121 -1.74 3.57 -11.36
C VAL A 121 -0.61 2.65 -11.82
N PRO A 122 -0.72 1.34 -11.59
CA PRO A 122 0.30 0.38 -12.02
C PRO A 122 0.36 0.31 -13.55
N LEU A 123 1.54 0.05 -14.08
CA LEU A 123 1.76 -0.04 -15.53
C LEU A 123 1.77 -1.49 -15.99
N GLU A 124 0.87 -1.82 -16.91
CA GLU A 124 0.89 -3.13 -17.57
C GLU A 124 2.10 -3.25 -18.52
N SER A 125 2.52 -4.48 -18.79
CA SER A 125 3.71 -4.72 -19.65
C SER A 125 3.59 -4.12 -21.06
N SER A 126 2.38 -3.99 -21.58
CA SER A 126 2.07 -3.35 -22.87
C SER A 126 2.01 -1.83 -22.81
N GLU A 127 2.05 -1.23 -21.62
CA GLU A 127 1.85 0.20 -21.37
C GLU A 127 3.15 0.96 -21.16
N CYS A 128 4.30 0.34 -21.42
CA CYS A 128 5.61 0.97 -21.22
C CYS A 128 5.74 2.30 -22.00
N TRP A 129 5.07 2.42 -23.15
CA TRP A 129 5.05 3.62 -23.99
C TRP A 129 4.36 4.82 -23.35
N LYS A 130 3.56 4.62 -22.30
CA LYS A 130 2.90 5.69 -21.55
C LYS A 130 3.85 6.47 -20.63
N VAL A 131 5.06 5.96 -20.41
CA VAL A 131 6.09 6.62 -19.59
C VAL A 131 7.06 7.37 -20.51
N ALA A 132 7.28 8.65 -20.23
CA ALA A 132 8.22 9.53 -20.92
C ALA A 132 9.33 10.04 -20.00
N VAL A 133 10.41 10.55 -20.60
CA VAL A 133 11.47 11.25 -19.85
C VAL A 133 10.88 12.52 -19.25
N GLY A 134 11.17 12.78 -17.98
CA GLY A 134 10.63 13.89 -17.21
C GLY A 134 9.38 13.54 -16.37
N ASP A 135 8.75 12.38 -16.63
CA ASP A 135 7.55 11.98 -15.89
C ASP A 135 7.84 11.77 -14.40
N LEU A 136 6.91 12.21 -13.56
CA LEU A 136 6.83 11.82 -12.16
C LEU A 136 6.21 10.42 -12.08
N VAL A 137 6.94 9.50 -11.47
CA VAL A 137 6.52 8.11 -11.25
C VAL A 137 6.65 7.75 -9.78
N LEU A 138 5.81 6.84 -9.31
CA LEU A 138 5.98 6.20 -8.03
C LEU A 138 6.78 4.91 -8.26
N CYS A 139 7.95 4.80 -7.64
CA CYS A 139 8.82 3.64 -7.78
C CYS A 139 8.83 2.80 -6.50
N PHE A 140 8.58 1.50 -6.66
CA PHE A 140 8.83 0.52 -5.61
C PHE A 140 10.34 0.34 -5.41
N GLN A 141 10.85 0.62 -4.22
CA GLN A 141 12.23 0.41 -3.83
C GLN A 141 12.29 -0.70 -2.78
N GLU A 142 13.10 -1.73 -3.06
CA GLU A 142 13.28 -2.88 -2.20
C GLU A 142 14.77 -3.03 -1.87
N ASN A 143 15.09 -3.04 -0.57
CA ASN A 143 16.42 -3.34 -0.06
C ASN A 143 16.33 -4.38 1.08
N ALA A 144 17.45 -4.67 1.75
CA ALA A 144 17.49 -5.69 2.79
C ALA A 144 16.60 -5.37 4.01
N GLU A 145 16.40 -4.08 4.30
CA GLU A 145 15.68 -3.59 5.47
C GLU A 145 14.23 -3.25 5.19
N GLN A 146 13.90 -2.73 3.99
CA GLN A 146 12.59 -2.17 3.67
C GLN A 146 12.15 -2.42 2.21
N ALA A 147 10.83 -2.35 2.02
CA ALA A 147 10.14 -2.45 0.74
C ALA A 147 9.05 -1.38 0.69
N THR A 148 9.35 -0.22 0.11
CA THR A 148 8.52 1.00 0.18
C THR A 148 8.42 1.69 -1.19
N TYR A 149 7.52 2.66 -1.32
CA TYR A 149 7.29 3.39 -2.56
C TYR A 149 7.71 4.86 -2.44
N TYR A 150 8.49 5.35 -3.39
CA TYR A 150 8.98 6.72 -3.41
C TYR A 150 8.70 7.41 -4.74
N ASP A 151 8.52 8.72 -4.69
CA ASP A 151 8.49 9.53 -5.91
C ASP A 151 9.88 9.56 -6.56
N ALA A 152 9.88 9.45 -7.87
CA ALA A 152 11.07 9.57 -8.70
C ALA A 152 10.72 10.21 -10.06
N ARG A 153 11.74 10.75 -10.73
CA ARG A 153 11.62 11.28 -12.10
C ARG A 153 12.36 10.40 -13.08
N VAL A 154 11.76 10.20 -14.25
CA VAL A 154 12.40 9.43 -15.33
C VAL A 154 13.44 10.31 -16.01
N ILE A 155 14.70 9.88 -15.99
CA ILE A 155 15.85 10.58 -16.57
C ILE A 155 16.16 10.07 -17.98
N GLU A 156 16.14 8.76 -18.17
CA GLU A 156 16.45 8.11 -19.45
C GLU A 156 15.56 6.87 -19.61
N ILE A 157 15.21 6.54 -20.87
CA ILE A 157 14.50 5.30 -21.17
C ILE A 157 15.25 4.52 -22.26
N GLN A 158 15.69 3.32 -21.91
CA GLN A 158 16.26 2.36 -22.84
C GLN A 158 15.16 1.43 -23.33
N ARG A 159 14.56 1.78 -24.47
CA ARG A 159 13.53 0.97 -25.13
C ARG A 159 14.14 -0.31 -25.70
N LYS A 160 13.53 -1.45 -25.41
CA LYS A 160 13.93 -2.75 -25.97
C LYS A 160 12.76 -3.38 -26.71
N LEU A 161 13.04 -4.18 -27.73
CA LEU A 161 12.01 -5.01 -28.35
C LEU A 161 11.44 -5.96 -27.30
N HIS A 162 10.12 -6.08 -27.19
CA HIS A 162 9.47 -7.05 -26.30
C HIS A 162 8.06 -7.36 -26.82
N ASP A 163 7.46 -8.43 -26.31
CA ASP A 163 6.14 -8.92 -26.71
C ASP A 163 5.22 -9.06 -25.49
N ILE A 164 4.12 -9.79 -25.66
CA ILE A 164 3.13 -10.06 -24.61
C ILE A 164 3.70 -10.75 -23.36
N ARG A 165 4.92 -11.31 -23.41
CA ARG A 165 5.54 -11.99 -22.27
C ARG A 165 6.03 -11.02 -21.20
N GLY A 166 6.21 -9.73 -21.54
CA GLY A 166 6.55 -8.72 -20.57
C GLY A 166 7.43 -7.60 -21.11
N CYS A 167 7.39 -6.44 -20.46
CA CYS A 167 8.26 -5.31 -20.79
C CYS A 167 9.72 -5.61 -20.46
N ARG A 168 10.64 -5.29 -21.39
CA ARG A 168 12.10 -5.41 -21.22
C ARG A 168 12.82 -4.05 -21.18
N CYS A 169 12.08 -2.95 -21.26
CA CYS A 169 12.65 -1.60 -21.21
C CYS A 169 13.28 -1.34 -19.85
N LEU A 170 14.37 -0.56 -19.85
CA LEU A 170 14.98 -0.06 -18.62
C LEU A 170 14.72 1.44 -18.50
N PHE A 171 14.38 1.86 -17.30
CA PHE A 171 14.08 3.25 -16.96
C PHE A 171 15.12 3.70 -15.95
N LEU A 172 15.96 4.68 -16.32
CA LEU A 172 16.80 5.37 -15.37
C LEU A 172 15.91 6.39 -14.66
N ILE A 173 15.79 6.27 -13.35
CA ILE A 173 15.03 7.19 -12.51
C ILE A 173 15.96 7.88 -11.52
N GLN A 174 15.58 9.07 -11.08
CA GLN A 174 16.20 9.77 -9.95
C GLN A 174 15.14 9.96 -8.86
N TYR A 175 15.43 9.49 -7.65
CA TYR A 175 14.51 9.61 -6.52
C TYR A 175 14.46 11.04 -6.00
N ASP A 176 13.26 11.55 -5.71
CA ASP A 176 13.09 12.92 -5.23
C ASP A 176 13.64 13.10 -3.79
N HIS A 177 13.66 12.05 -2.97
CA HIS A 177 14.00 12.13 -1.55
C HIS A 177 15.51 12.20 -1.25
N ASP A 178 16.35 11.53 -2.03
CA ASP A 178 17.80 11.43 -1.80
C ASP A 178 18.66 11.73 -3.05
N GLN A 179 18.01 12.03 -4.18
CA GLN A 179 18.65 12.32 -5.47
C GLN A 179 19.46 11.15 -6.04
N THR A 180 19.31 9.93 -5.49
CA THR A 180 19.98 8.75 -6.03
C THR A 180 19.35 8.32 -7.34
N GLU A 181 20.17 7.78 -8.24
CA GLU A 181 19.73 7.27 -9.52
C GLU A 181 19.73 5.74 -9.54
N GLU A 182 18.69 5.16 -10.14
CA GLU A 182 18.53 3.71 -10.24
C GLU A 182 17.97 3.32 -11.61
N LYS A 183 18.49 2.24 -12.20
CA LYS A 183 17.88 1.61 -13.39
C LYS A 183 16.88 0.56 -12.97
N VAL A 184 15.61 0.78 -13.26
CA VAL A 184 14.51 -0.10 -12.88
C VAL A 184 13.75 -0.65 -14.10
N ASN A 185 13.02 -1.75 -13.86
CA ASN A 185 12.10 -2.32 -14.84
C ASN A 185 10.69 -1.70 -14.67
N LEU A 186 9.88 -1.76 -15.72
CA LEU A 186 8.51 -1.21 -15.71
C LEU A 186 7.67 -1.66 -14.51
N ARG A 187 7.78 -2.93 -14.10
CA ARG A 187 7.00 -3.52 -13.00
C ARG A 187 7.19 -2.83 -11.63
N ARG A 188 8.24 -2.02 -11.48
CA ARG A 188 8.51 -1.25 -10.26
C ARG A 188 7.90 0.15 -10.33
N LEU A 189 7.35 0.56 -11.46
CA LEU A 189 6.84 1.90 -11.69
C LEU A 189 5.32 1.90 -11.72
N CYS A 190 4.74 2.85 -11.00
CA CYS A 190 3.36 3.28 -11.15
C CYS A 190 3.36 4.70 -11.71
N ARG A 191 2.48 4.96 -12.68
CA ARG A 191 2.30 6.30 -13.24
C ARG A 191 1.34 7.11 -12.39
N ARG A 192 1.43 8.42 -12.45
CA ARG A 192 0.37 9.29 -11.93
C ARG A 192 -0.91 9.14 -12.78
N PRO A 193 -2.11 9.24 -12.18
CA PRO A 193 -3.36 9.40 -12.93
C PRO A 193 -3.26 10.57 -13.93
N ALA A 194 -3.96 10.45 -15.06
CA ALA A 194 -4.05 11.56 -15.99
C ALA A 194 -5.07 12.57 -15.45
N ASN A 195 -4.70 13.84 -15.35
CA ASN A 195 -5.62 14.92 -15.00
C ASN A 195 -6.63 15.19 -16.13
#